data_AF-A0A3D4FZZ1-F1
#
_entry.id   AF-A0A3D4FZZ1-F1
#
_cell.length_a   1.000
_cell.length_b   1.000
_cell.length_c   1.000
_cell.angle_alpha   90.00
_cell.angle_beta   90.00
_cell.angle_gamma   90.00
#
_symmetry.space_group_name_H-M   'P 1'
#
loop_
_entity.id
_entity.type
_entity.pdbx_description
1 polymer ?
#
loop_
_entity_poly.entity_id
_entity_poly.type
_entity_poly.pdbx_seq_one_letter_code
_entity_poly.pdbx_strand_id
1 'polypeptide(L)'
;SEDSQLVERFITEEAAEPEIEVENQLLSESVSEALQTLDARDARVLRLYFGLEGDREHTLEEIGNLLGVTRERIRQLRDRALRRLREGGKGAALESFAA
;
A
#
# COMPACT_ATOMS: atom_id res chain seq x y z
N SER A 1 39.28 -25.25 1.97
CA SER A 1 39.57 -24.12 2.85
C SER A 1 38.28 -23.61 3.44
N GLU A 2 38.30 -23.22 4.71
CA GLU A 2 37.19 -22.58 5.44
C GLU A 2 36.64 -21.32 4.71
N ASP A 3 37.38 -20.79 3.75
CA ASP A 3 36.97 -19.70 2.86
C ASP A 3 35.76 -20.00 1.96
N SER A 4 35.53 -21.25 1.53
CA SER A 4 34.38 -21.55 0.65
C SER A 4 33.05 -21.62 1.41
N GLN A 5 33.07 -21.96 2.70
CA GLN A 5 31.86 -22.06 3.52
C GLN A 5 31.38 -20.69 4.01
N LEU A 6 32.27 -19.70 4.05
CA LEU A 6 31.90 -18.32 4.35
C LEU A 6 31.20 -17.65 3.17
N VAL A 7 31.62 -17.93 1.94
CA VAL A 7 31.01 -17.34 0.72
C VAL A 7 29.57 -17.80 0.52
N GLU A 8 29.21 -19.02 0.95
CA GLU A 8 27.85 -19.56 0.82
C GLU A 8 26.84 -18.91 1.78
N ARG A 9 27.32 -18.25 2.85
CA ARG A 9 26.47 -17.63 3.89
C ARG A 9 26.11 -16.16 3.61
N PHE A 10 26.78 -15.50 2.66
CA PHE A 10 26.56 -14.08 2.35
C PHE A 10 25.63 -13.85 1.14
N ILE A 11 25.15 -14.90 0.47
CA ILE A 11 24.29 -14.77 -0.72
C ILE A 11 22.79 -14.72 -0.35
N THR A 12 22.44 -14.90 0.93
CA THR A 12 21.04 -14.97 1.40
C THR A 12 20.51 -13.69 2.04
N GLU A 13 21.13 -12.53 1.82
CA GLU A 13 20.63 -11.25 2.38
C GLU A 13 19.96 -10.33 1.35
N GLU A 14 19.98 -10.66 0.05
CA GLU A 14 19.46 -9.74 -1.00
C GLU A 14 18.61 -10.42 -2.08
N ALA A 15 18.09 -11.61 -1.81
CA ALA A 15 16.98 -12.18 -2.57
C ALA A 15 15.80 -12.23 -1.60
N ALA A 16 14.81 -11.35 -1.79
CA ALA A 16 13.48 -11.63 -1.24
C ALA A 16 13.14 -13.06 -1.69
N GLU A 17 12.89 -13.95 -0.73
CA GLU A 17 12.56 -15.34 -1.06
C GLU A 17 11.40 -15.32 -2.06
N PRO A 18 11.42 -16.12 -3.13
CA PRO A 18 10.40 -16.06 -4.18
C PRO A 18 8.97 -16.21 -3.63
N GLU A 19 8.81 -16.84 -2.47
CA GLU A 19 7.56 -16.92 -1.71
C GLU A 19 7.08 -15.56 -1.18
N ILE A 20 7.98 -14.74 -0.64
CA ILE A 20 7.71 -13.37 -0.16
C ILE A 20 7.36 -12.46 -1.34
N GLU A 21 8.04 -12.62 -2.49
CA GLU A 21 7.74 -11.84 -3.69
C GLU A 21 6.33 -12.14 -4.23
N VAL A 22 5.96 -13.43 -4.27
CA VAL A 22 4.61 -13.86 -4.67
C VAL A 22 3.54 -13.35 -3.70
N GLU A 23 3.78 -13.42 -2.38
CA GLU A 23 2.83 -12.93 -1.38
C GLU A 23 2.58 -11.42 -1.50
N ASN A 24 3.66 -10.63 -1.68
CA ASN A 24 3.57 -9.19 -1.92
C ASN A 24 2.80 -8.86 -3.20
N GLN A 25 2.99 -9.65 -4.25
CA GLN A 25 2.27 -9.45 -5.50
C GLN A 25 0.77 -9.73 -5.34
N LEU A 26 0.39 -10.82 -4.68
CA LEU A 26 -1.01 -11.15 -4.39
C LEU A 26 -1.68 -10.08 -3.50
N LEU A 27 -0.96 -9.55 -2.52
CA LEU A 27 -1.43 -8.46 -1.67
C LEU A 27 -1.66 -7.17 -2.48
N SER A 28 -0.71 -6.81 -3.34
CA SER A 28 -0.80 -5.65 -4.22
C SER A 28 -1.98 -5.75 -5.20
N GLU A 29 -2.21 -6.92 -5.79
CA GLU A 29 -3.36 -7.20 -6.64
C GLU A 29 -4.67 -7.05 -5.86
N SER A 30 -4.76 -7.63 -4.66
CA SER A 30 -5.94 -7.52 -3.80
C SER A 30 -6.27 -6.08 -3.42
N VAL A 31 -5.24 -5.27 -3.12
CA VAL A 31 -5.38 -3.84 -2.85
C VAL A 31 -5.84 -3.09 -4.10
N SER A 32 -5.27 -3.39 -5.26
CA SER A 32 -5.68 -2.79 -6.54
C SER A 32 -7.16 -3.06 -6.85
N GLU A 33 -7.60 -4.31 -6.70
CA GLU A 33 -9.00 -4.69 -6.88
C GLU A 33 -9.93 -4.04 -5.84
N ALA A 34 -9.45 -3.79 -4.62
CA ALA A 34 -10.21 -3.09 -3.60
C ALA A 34 -10.43 -1.62 -4.02
N LEU A 35 -9.37 -0.95 -4.45
CA LEU A 35 -9.40 0.45 -4.89
C LEU A 35 -10.27 0.65 -6.15
N GLN A 36 -10.34 -0.33 -7.05
CA GLN A 36 -11.20 -0.26 -8.24
C GLN A 36 -12.70 -0.20 -7.92
N THR A 37 -13.11 -0.60 -6.71
CA THR A 37 -14.52 -0.49 -6.27
C THR A 37 -14.90 0.92 -5.79
N LEU A 38 -13.90 1.79 -5.62
CA LEU A 38 -14.09 3.15 -5.14
C LEU A 38 -14.18 4.16 -6.30
N ASP A 39 -14.82 5.29 -6.03
CA ASP A 39 -14.75 6.43 -6.94
C ASP A 39 -13.29 6.88 -7.12
N ALA A 40 -12.91 7.32 -8.32
CA ALA A 40 -11.52 7.67 -8.66
C ALA A 40 -10.86 8.66 -7.68
N ARG A 41 -11.64 9.60 -7.12
CA ARG A 41 -11.14 10.56 -6.11
C ARG A 41 -10.82 9.88 -4.77
N ASP A 42 -11.66 8.95 -4.33
CA ASP A 42 -11.48 8.22 -3.08
C ASP A 42 -10.29 7.26 -3.19
N ALA A 43 -10.22 6.51 -4.30
CA ALA A 43 -9.09 5.64 -4.61
C ALA A 43 -7.77 6.42 -4.64
N ARG A 44 -7.75 7.60 -5.30
CA ARG A 44 -6.54 8.45 -5.37
C ARG A 44 -6.09 8.96 -4.00
N VAL A 45 -7.01 9.31 -3.12
CA VAL A 45 -6.68 9.71 -1.74
C VAL A 45 -6.04 8.56 -0.99
N LEU A 46 -6.59 7.34 -1.09
CA LEU A 46 -6.01 6.17 -0.43
C LEU A 46 -4.64 5.78 -0.99
N ARG A 47 -4.45 5.87 -2.32
CA ARG A 47 -3.16 5.62 -2.96
C ARG A 47 -2.05 6.52 -2.41
N LEU A 48 -2.31 7.82 -2.36
CA LEU A 48 -1.34 8.78 -1.81
C LEU A 48 -1.14 8.59 -0.31
N TYR A 49 -2.21 8.30 0.43
CA TYR A 49 -2.13 8.19 1.89
C TYR A 49 -1.30 6.99 2.34
N PHE A 50 -1.41 5.86 1.65
CA PHE A 50 -0.69 4.63 1.98
C PHE A 50 0.56 4.39 1.11
N GLY A 51 0.96 5.35 0.28
CA GLY A 51 2.13 5.18 -0.60
C GLY A 51 1.98 4.01 -1.57
N LEU A 52 0.76 3.79 -2.05
CA LEU A 52 0.49 2.70 -2.99
C LEU A 52 1.11 3.05 -4.35
N GLU A 53 1.58 2.04 -5.07
CA GLU A 53 2.20 2.19 -6.41
C GLU A 53 3.62 2.77 -6.40
N GLY A 54 4.37 2.55 -5.33
CA GLY A 54 5.79 2.93 -5.24
C GLY A 54 6.03 4.40 -4.92
N ASP A 55 4.98 5.12 -4.51
CA ASP A 55 5.11 6.44 -3.89
C ASP A 55 5.34 6.30 -2.38
N ARG A 56 5.90 7.33 -1.75
CA ARG A 56 5.91 7.39 -0.28
C ARG A 56 4.52 7.70 0.24
N GLU A 57 4.28 7.36 1.51
CA GLU A 57 3.09 7.86 2.21
C GLU A 57 3.09 9.40 2.27
N HIS A 58 1.92 9.98 2.02
CA HIS A 58 1.68 11.41 2.15
C HIS A 58 0.72 11.70 3.30
N THR A 59 1.01 12.78 4.03
CA THR A 59 0.11 13.29 5.06
C THR A 59 -1.17 13.86 4.44
N LEU A 60 -2.25 13.94 5.22
CA LEU A 60 -3.51 14.55 4.78
C LEU A 60 -3.35 16.01 4.30
N GLU A 61 -2.36 16.71 4.83
CA GLU A 61 -2.04 18.09 4.45
C GLU A 61 -1.32 18.15 3.11
N GLU A 62 -0.30 17.31 2.89
CA GLU A 62 0.38 17.18 1.59
C GLU A 62 -0.60 16.80 0.49
N ILE A 63 -1.47 15.81 0.74
CA ILE A 63 -2.51 15.39 -0.21
C ILE A 63 -3.49 16.54 -0.48
N GLY A 64 -3.86 17.30 0.56
CA GLY A 64 -4.73 18.46 0.42
C GLY A 64 -4.13 19.52 -0.51
N ASN A 65 -2.85 19.83 -0.30
CA ASN A 65 -2.11 20.76 -1.13
C ASN A 65 -1.99 20.27 -2.58
N LEU A 66 -1.68 18.98 -2.80
CA LEU A 66 -1.59 18.37 -4.13
C LEU A 66 -2.92 18.38 -4.90
N LEU A 67 -4.04 18.21 -4.20
CA LEU A 67 -5.38 18.13 -4.80
C LEU A 67 -6.15 19.46 -4.77
N GLY A 68 -5.55 20.52 -4.21
CA GLY A 68 -6.17 21.84 -4.11
C GLY A 68 -7.40 21.87 -3.19
N VAL A 69 -7.40 21.07 -2.12
CA VAL A 69 -8.51 20.96 -1.16
C VAL A 69 -8.00 21.00 0.28
N THR A 70 -8.89 21.26 1.23
CA THR A 70 -8.51 21.33 2.64
C THR A 70 -8.13 19.96 3.19
N ARG A 71 -7.25 19.95 4.21
CA ARG A 71 -6.91 18.74 4.99
C ARG A 71 -8.16 18.00 5.50
N GLU A 72 -9.14 18.74 5.99
CA GLU A 72 -10.40 18.18 6.48
C GLU A 72 -11.19 17.52 5.35
N ARG A 73 -11.14 18.07 4.14
CA ARG A 73 -11.77 17.43 2.97
C ARG A 73 -11.10 16.10 2.65
N ILE A 74 -9.76 16.03 2.68
CA ILE A 74 -9.03 14.76 2.49
C ILE A 74 -9.41 13.75 3.57
N ARG A 75 -9.47 14.16 4.84
CA ARG A 75 -9.91 13.29 5.94
C ARG A 75 -11.28 12.67 5.66
N GLN A 76 -12.25 13.48 5.23
CA GLN A 76 -13.59 13.00 4.89
C GLN A 76 -13.59 12.00 3.72
N LEU A 77 -12.82 12.28 2.66
CA LEU A 77 -12.70 11.38 1.50
C LEU A 77 -12.08 10.04 1.91
N ARG A 78 -10.99 10.08 2.69
CA ARG A 78 -10.33 8.88 3.23
C ARG A 78 -11.28 8.06 4.09
N ASP A 79 -11.92 8.68 5.09
CA ASP A 79 -12.79 7.97 6.03
C ASP A 79 -14.00 7.35 5.29
N ARG A 80 -14.53 8.04 4.28
CA ARG A 80 -15.58 7.50 3.40
C ARG A 80 -15.09 6.31 2.56
N ALA A 81 -13.90 6.42 1.98
CA ALA A 81 -13.30 5.36 1.18
C ALA A 81 -13.08 4.09 2.03
N LEU A 82 -12.47 4.25 3.21
CA LEU A 82 -12.27 3.15 4.16
C LEU A 82 -13.58 2.50 4.60
N ARG A 83 -14.63 3.30 4.83
CA ARG A 83 -15.96 2.76 5.15
C ARG A 83 -16.52 1.90 4.02
N ARG A 84 -16.47 2.38 2.77
CA ARG A 84 -16.94 1.62 1.60
C ARG A 84 -16.20 0.29 1.44
N LEU A 85 -14.89 0.28 1.65
CA LEU A 85 -14.10 -0.94 1.57
C LEU A 85 -14.47 -1.95 2.65
N ARG A 86 -14.71 -1.48 3.88
CA ARG A 86 -15.19 -2.34 4.99
C ARG A 86 -16.57 -2.92 4.70
N GLU A 87 -17.50 -2.11 4.21
CA GLU A 87 -18.85 -2.55 3.83
C GLU A 87 -18.82 -3.56 2.66
N GLY A 88 -17.88 -3.41 1.73
CA GLY A 88 -17.67 -4.32 0.60
C GLY A 88 -16.84 -5.57 0.91
N GLY A 89 -16.45 -5.80 2.18
CA GLY A 89 -15.62 -6.95 2.57
C GLY A 89 -14.16 -6.90 2.12
N LYS A 90 -13.71 -5.77 1.54
CA LYS A 90 -12.34 -5.57 1.03
C LYS A 90 -11.46 -4.69 1.94
N GLY A 91 -11.92 -4.39 3.16
CA GLY A 91 -11.20 -3.53 4.11
C GLY A 91 -9.90 -4.14 4.65
N ALA A 92 -9.85 -5.47 4.81
CA ALA A 92 -8.72 -6.15 5.44
C ALA A 92 -7.44 -6.10 4.59
N ALA A 93 -7.55 -6.16 3.26
CA ALA A 93 -6.40 -6.15 2.36
C ALA A 93 -5.57 -4.85 2.47
N LEU A 94 -6.24 -3.71 2.69
CA LEU A 94 -5.60 -2.41 2.85
C LEU A 94 -4.96 -2.22 4.24
N GLU A 95 -5.55 -2.81 5.28
CA GLU A 95 -4.94 -2.82 6.62
C GLU A 95 -3.69 -3.72 6.65
N SER A 96 -3.69 -4.85 5.95
CA SER A 96 -2.51 -5.72 5.80
C SER A 96 -1.39 -5.11 4.95
N PHE A 97 -1.70 -4.24 3.99
CA PHE A 97 -0.66 -3.55 3.20
C PHE A 97 0.06 -2.45 4.00
N ALA A 98 -0.64 -1.80 4.92
CA ALA A 98 -0.12 -0.67 5.70
C ALA A 98 0.54 -1.08 7.03
N ALA A 99 0.65 -2.38 7.32
CA ALA A 99 1.21 -2.94 8.54
C ALA A 99 2.67 -3.36 8.34
#